data_AF-A0A101ITH0-F1
#
_entry.id   AF-A0A101ITH0-F1
#
_cell.length_a   1.000
_cell.length_b   1.000
_cell.length_c   1.000
_cell.angle_alpha   90.00
_cell.angle_beta   90.00
_cell.angle_gamma   90.00
#
_symmetry.space_group_name_H-M   'P 1'
#
loop_
_entity.id
_entity.type
_entity.pdbx_description
1 polymer ?
#
loop_
_entity_poly.entity_id
_entity_poly.type
_entity_poly.pdbx_seq_one_letter_code
_entity_poly.pdbx_strand_id
1 'polypeptide(L)'
;PSLEIHHLPHSACDIAEYLRTVGAKTNMVGLARGFGKRISQLNDEERDVINEHDLAIYVLGNFETCIEEKFNGLRRGVNVPIILTGAPPLEALKRITDPPAAGYVGNLGRFMHRTRTEADISRLDAVVEETARVLNEIRDEIAHDPLSVSPARLKEVIENGVPEIQEVYSPTPLTVQLTGLRIKLPFDRYHDTIRSLPVEEDVTIGDTAWISPSRMRDYILVQIKPFSETHIVV
;
A
#
# COMPACT_ATOMS: atom_id res chain seq x y z
N PRO A 1 10.30 3.12 -15.52
CA PRO A 1 8.89 2.84 -15.18
C PRO A 1 8.09 4.14 -15.19
N SER A 2 6.82 4.10 -15.61
CA SER A 2 5.99 5.28 -15.69
C SER A 2 4.63 5.00 -15.05
N LEU A 3 4.09 6.01 -14.38
CA LEU A 3 2.69 6.11 -13.93
C LEU A 3 1.69 6.14 -15.10
N GLU A 4 2.10 5.71 -16.31
CA GLU A 4 1.26 5.78 -17.50
C GLU A 4 0.29 4.60 -17.62
N ILE A 5 -0.88 4.94 -18.15
CA ILE A 5 -2.05 4.11 -18.39
C ILE A 5 -1.72 3.09 -19.48
N HIS A 6 -0.99 2.04 -19.12
CA HIS A 6 -0.88 0.85 -19.93
C HIS A 6 -1.87 -0.18 -19.41
N HIS A 7 -2.69 -0.77 -20.28
CA HIS A 7 -3.69 -1.77 -19.88
C HIS A 7 -3.03 -2.88 -19.06
N LEU A 8 -3.28 -2.85 -17.76
CA LEU A 8 -2.90 -3.88 -16.81
C LEU A 8 -3.64 -5.17 -17.16
N PRO A 9 -3.07 -6.34 -16.84
CA PRO A 9 -3.78 -7.61 -17.04
C PRO A 9 -5.11 -7.58 -16.27
N HIS A 10 -6.16 -8.18 -16.84
CA HIS A 10 -7.49 -8.20 -16.24
C HIS A 10 -7.47 -8.67 -14.79
N SER A 11 -6.65 -9.67 -14.46
CA SER A 11 -6.48 -10.15 -13.10
C SER A 11 -6.08 -9.07 -12.09
N ALA A 12 -5.15 -8.17 -12.43
CA ALA A 12 -4.73 -7.09 -11.54
C ALA A 12 -5.83 -6.03 -11.36
N CYS A 13 -6.54 -5.69 -12.44
CA CYS A 13 -7.67 -4.76 -12.38
C CYS A 13 -8.83 -5.34 -11.57
N ASP A 14 -9.16 -6.62 -11.78
CA ASP A 14 -10.26 -7.31 -11.10
C ASP A 14 -9.96 -7.46 -9.59
N ILE A 15 -8.72 -7.79 -9.20
CA ILE A 15 -8.28 -7.77 -7.79
C ILE A 15 -8.44 -6.37 -7.19
N ALA A 16 -7.97 -5.33 -7.87
CA ALA A 16 -8.06 -3.96 -7.38
C ALA A 16 -9.52 -3.47 -7.26
N GLU A 17 -10.36 -3.78 -8.25
CA GLU A 17 -11.81 -3.51 -8.21
C GLU A 17 -12.47 -4.25 -7.04
N TYR A 18 -12.16 -5.53 -6.85
CA TYR A 18 -12.75 -6.35 -5.78
C TYR A 18 -12.36 -5.86 -4.38
N LEU A 19 -11.07 -5.56 -4.16
CA LEU A 19 -10.59 -5.00 -2.89
C LEU A 19 -11.26 -3.66 -2.54
N ARG A 20 -11.59 -2.83 -3.54
CA ARG A 20 -12.34 -1.58 -3.30
C ARG A 20 -13.75 -1.83 -2.77
N THR A 21 -14.39 -2.96 -3.15
CA THR A 21 -15.73 -3.31 -2.65
C THR A 21 -15.74 -3.59 -1.14
N VAL A 22 -14.62 -4.07 -0.60
CA VAL A 22 -14.41 -4.30 0.83
C VAL A 22 -13.72 -3.13 1.54
N GLY A 23 -13.68 -1.95 0.89
CA GLY A 23 -13.24 -0.69 1.50
C GLY A 23 -11.78 -0.29 1.24
N ALA A 24 -10.99 -1.11 0.55
CA ALA A 24 -9.58 -0.79 0.30
C ALA A 24 -9.40 0.40 -0.64
N LYS A 25 -8.32 1.16 -0.45
CA LYS A 25 -7.88 2.22 -1.37
C LYS A 25 -6.70 1.69 -2.17
N THR A 26 -6.98 1.22 -3.39
CA THR A 26 -5.97 0.54 -4.21
C THR A 26 -5.38 1.46 -5.26
N ASN A 27 -4.06 1.47 -5.33
CA ASN A 27 -3.29 2.02 -6.43
C ASN A 27 -2.64 0.89 -7.21
N MET A 28 -2.41 1.09 -8.51
CA MET A 28 -1.84 0.06 -9.37
C MET A 28 -0.55 0.58 -10.00
N VAL A 29 0.49 -0.25 -9.95
CA VAL A 29 1.79 -0.01 -10.60
C VAL A 29 1.98 -1.07 -11.67
N GLY A 30 2.23 -0.63 -12.90
CA GLY A 30 2.46 -1.52 -14.04
C GLY A 30 3.94 -1.62 -14.37
N LEU A 31 4.45 -2.84 -14.58
CA LEU A 31 5.85 -3.03 -15.01
C LEU A 31 6.10 -2.42 -16.40
N ALA A 32 7.25 -1.79 -16.56
CA ALA A 32 7.71 -1.25 -17.83
C ALA A 32 7.75 -2.31 -18.94
N ARG A 33 7.37 -1.96 -20.18
CA ARG A 33 7.47 -2.86 -21.35
C ARG A 33 8.92 -3.05 -21.82
N GLY A 34 9.15 -4.04 -22.69
CA GLY A 34 10.44 -4.22 -23.36
C GLY A 34 11.55 -4.71 -22.44
N PHE A 35 12.71 -4.06 -22.50
CA PHE A 35 13.90 -4.45 -21.73
C PHE A 35 13.66 -4.39 -20.21
N GLY A 36 12.92 -3.38 -19.72
CA GLY A 36 12.60 -3.23 -18.30
C GLY A 36 11.85 -4.43 -17.71
N LYS A 37 10.95 -5.05 -18.48
CA LYS A 37 10.29 -6.31 -18.10
C LYS A 37 11.28 -7.48 -18.00
N ARG A 38 12.30 -7.53 -18.87
CA ARG A 38 13.30 -8.61 -18.87
C ARG A 38 14.17 -8.59 -17.63
N ILE A 39 14.48 -7.40 -17.11
CA ILE A 39 15.33 -7.22 -15.92
C ILE A 39 14.55 -7.04 -14.62
N SER A 40 13.21 -7.13 -14.63
CA SER A 40 12.38 -6.93 -13.42
C SER A 40 12.65 -5.61 -12.71
N GLN A 41 12.87 -4.53 -13.46
CA GLN A 41 13.30 -3.28 -12.85
C GLN A 41 12.10 -2.41 -12.48
N LEU A 42 11.85 -2.31 -11.17
CA LEU A 42 11.24 -1.12 -10.57
C LEU A 42 12.32 -0.04 -10.44
N ASN A 43 11.95 1.23 -10.62
CA ASN A 43 12.82 2.35 -10.27
C ASN A 43 12.62 2.69 -8.79
N ASP A 44 13.49 3.56 -8.28
CA ASP A 44 13.44 3.92 -6.86
C ASP A 44 12.17 4.69 -6.51
N GLU A 45 11.67 5.53 -7.43
CA GLU A 45 10.40 6.23 -7.26
C GLU A 45 9.20 5.28 -7.10
N GLU A 46 9.08 4.23 -7.92
CA GLU A 46 8.02 3.23 -7.77
C GLU A 46 8.15 2.43 -6.48
N ARG A 47 9.38 2.07 -6.08
CA ARG A 47 9.62 1.36 -4.82
C ARG A 47 9.20 2.23 -3.64
N ASP A 48 9.60 3.48 -3.64
CA ASP A 48 9.22 4.43 -2.61
C ASP A 48 7.69 4.58 -2.58
N VAL A 49 7.03 4.77 -3.73
CA VAL A 49 5.56 4.83 -3.80
C VAL A 49 4.92 3.58 -3.21
N ILE A 50 5.43 2.38 -3.52
CA ILE A 50 4.94 1.11 -2.94
C ILE A 50 5.11 1.13 -1.41
N ASN A 51 6.27 1.58 -0.92
CA ASN A 51 6.59 1.64 0.51
C ASN A 51 5.76 2.66 1.30
N GLU A 52 5.05 3.57 0.64
CA GLU A 52 4.11 4.47 1.26
C GLU A 52 2.69 3.88 1.42
N HIS A 53 2.49 2.58 1.17
CA HIS A 53 1.20 1.89 1.35
C HIS A 53 1.26 0.89 2.51
N ASP A 54 0.12 0.38 2.96
CA ASP A 54 0.10 -0.61 4.05
C ASP A 54 0.59 -2.01 3.60
N LEU A 55 0.39 -2.34 2.31
CA LEU A 55 0.79 -3.61 1.72
C LEU A 55 0.92 -3.50 0.19
N ALA A 56 1.55 -4.50 -0.43
CA ALA A 56 1.61 -4.64 -1.88
C ALA A 56 1.13 -6.02 -2.34
N ILE A 57 0.32 -6.07 -3.41
CA ILE A 57 -0.10 -7.33 -4.03
C ILE A 57 0.59 -7.49 -5.38
N TYR A 58 1.42 -8.52 -5.49
CA TYR A 58 2.20 -8.81 -6.68
C TYR A 58 1.48 -9.86 -7.51
N VAL A 59 0.89 -9.42 -8.62
CA VAL A 59 0.19 -10.30 -9.55
C VAL A 59 1.17 -10.78 -10.62
N LEU A 60 1.82 -11.92 -10.38
CA LEU A 60 2.81 -12.48 -11.30
C LEU A 60 2.19 -13.48 -12.28
N GLY A 61 2.99 -13.85 -13.28
CA GLY A 61 2.56 -14.63 -14.44
C GLY A 61 2.24 -16.10 -14.13
N ASN A 62 2.19 -16.91 -15.18
CA ASN A 62 1.65 -18.27 -15.10
C ASN A 62 2.70 -19.37 -14.90
N PHE A 63 3.98 -19.03 -14.98
CA PHE A 63 5.07 -20.01 -14.97
C PHE A 63 5.91 -19.87 -13.70
N GLU A 64 6.16 -21.00 -13.01
CA GLU A 64 6.99 -21.06 -11.80
C GLU A 64 8.37 -20.44 -12.04
N THR A 65 9.07 -20.85 -13.11
CA THR A 65 10.41 -20.36 -13.44
C THR A 65 10.45 -18.84 -13.62
N CYS A 66 9.42 -18.26 -14.25
CA CYS A 66 9.31 -16.82 -14.42
C CYS A 66 9.13 -16.10 -13.08
N ILE A 67 8.42 -16.71 -12.12
CA ILE A 67 8.22 -16.14 -10.79
C ILE A 67 9.52 -16.21 -10.00
N GLU A 68 10.14 -17.38 -9.96
CA GLU A 68 11.40 -17.66 -9.25
C GLU A 68 12.52 -16.69 -9.67
N GLU A 69 12.72 -16.52 -10.99
CA GLU A 69 13.77 -15.65 -11.52
C GLU A 69 13.53 -14.16 -11.25
N LYS A 70 12.25 -13.74 -11.15
CA LYS A 70 11.87 -12.32 -11.20
C LYS A 70 11.51 -11.76 -9.85
N PHE A 71 10.92 -12.56 -8.96
CA PHE A 71 10.38 -12.10 -7.69
C PHE A 71 11.45 -11.43 -6.82
N ASN A 72 12.65 -12.03 -6.74
CA ASN A 72 13.78 -11.49 -5.98
C ASN A 72 14.21 -10.09 -6.45
N GLY A 73 14.18 -9.84 -7.76
CA GLY A 73 14.48 -8.52 -8.30
C GLY A 73 13.36 -7.52 -8.01
N LEU A 74 12.11 -7.94 -8.14
CA LEU A 74 10.94 -7.07 -7.96
C LEU A 74 10.76 -6.63 -6.51
N ARG A 75 10.95 -7.53 -5.53
CA ARG A 75 10.76 -7.19 -4.12
C ARG A 75 11.90 -6.39 -3.49
N ARG A 76 13.04 -6.28 -4.17
CA ARG A 76 14.21 -5.60 -3.61
C ARG A 76 13.86 -4.14 -3.33
N GLY A 77 14.09 -3.71 -2.09
CA GLY A 77 13.80 -2.35 -1.64
C GLY A 77 12.31 -2.08 -1.36
N VAL A 78 11.47 -3.12 -1.35
CA VAL A 78 10.09 -3.04 -0.88
C VAL A 78 10.04 -3.56 0.55
N ASN A 79 9.62 -2.69 1.46
CA ASN A 79 9.64 -2.90 2.91
C ASN A 79 8.25 -3.20 3.47
N VAL A 80 7.20 -2.85 2.73
CA VAL A 80 5.82 -3.21 3.08
C VAL A 80 5.58 -4.69 2.80
N PRO A 81 4.68 -5.36 3.53
CA PRO A 81 4.42 -6.77 3.30
C PRO A 81 3.88 -7.01 1.89
N ILE A 82 4.40 -8.07 1.26
CA ILE A 82 4.03 -8.47 -0.10
C ILE A 82 3.15 -9.70 -0.04
N ILE A 83 2.00 -9.64 -0.70
CA ILE A 83 1.16 -10.79 -1.04
C ILE A 83 1.46 -11.19 -2.47
N LEU A 84 1.93 -12.41 -2.68
CA LEU A 84 2.26 -12.91 -4.01
C LEU A 84 1.12 -13.75 -4.58
N THR A 85 0.65 -13.38 -5.77
CA THR A 85 -0.28 -14.20 -6.57
C THR A 85 0.40 -14.73 -7.82
N GLY A 86 -0.02 -15.91 -8.26
CA GLY A 86 0.46 -16.53 -9.51
C GLY A 86 -0.39 -17.74 -9.90
N ALA A 87 -0.29 -18.17 -11.16
CA ALA A 87 -1.02 -19.37 -11.60
C ALA A 87 -0.54 -20.68 -10.94
N PRO A 88 0.74 -20.84 -10.53
CA PRO A 88 1.14 -22.01 -9.76
C PRO A 88 0.31 -22.16 -8.46
N PRO A 89 0.14 -23.39 -7.96
CA PRO A 89 -0.55 -23.62 -6.70
C PRO A 89 0.23 -23.01 -5.52
N LEU A 90 -0.46 -22.78 -4.40
CA LEU A 90 0.08 -22.15 -3.19
C LEU A 90 1.44 -22.74 -2.77
N GLU A 91 1.51 -24.07 -2.67
CA GLU A 91 2.71 -24.77 -2.24
C GLU A 91 3.88 -24.64 -3.23
N ALA A 92 3.58 -24.49 -4.53
CA ALA A 92 4.61 -24.18 -5.51
C ALA A 92 5.13 -22.75 -5.35
N LEU A 93 4.26 -21.77 -5.15
CA LEU A 93 4.66 -20.37 -4.91
C LEU A 93 5.57 -20.26 -3.68
N LYS A 94 5.20 -20.90 -2.57
CA LYS A 94 6.03 -20.93 -1.36
C LYS A 94 7.39 -21.58 -1.61
N ARG A 95 7.43 -22.69 -2.34
CA ARG A 95 8.67 -23.42 -2.65
C ARG A 95 9.66 -22.59 -3.49
N ILE A 96 9.17 -21.83 -4.45
CA ILE A 96 10.02 -21.07 -5.41
C ILE A 96 10.36 -19.65 -4.94
N THR A 97 9.97 -19.26 -3.73
CA THR A 97 10.23 -17.92 -3.19
C THR A 97 11.02 -17.98 -1.89
N ASP A 98 12.29 -17.63 -1.98
CA ASP A 98 13.21 -17.58 -0.83
C ASP A 98 14.00 -16.25 -0.83
N PRO A 99 13.92 -15.42 0.23
CA PRO A 99 13.01 -15.53 1.39
C PRO A 99 11.52 -15.60 1.04
N PRO A 100 10.63 -16.00 1.99
CA PRO A 100 9.20 -16.01 1.75
C PRO A 100 8.62 -14.59 1.64
N ALA A 101 7.44 -14.49 1.02
CA ALA A 101 6.57 -13.31 1.04
C ALA A 101 5.70 -13.33 2.32
N ALA A 102 5.06 -12.20 2.64
CA ALA A 102 4.17 -12.10 3.79
C ALA A 102 2.89 -12.92 3.60
N GLY A 103 2.43 -13.06 2.36
CA GLY A 103 1.27 -13.88 2.02
C GLY A 103 1.28 -14.40 0.59
N TYR A 104 0.40 -15.38 0.31
CA TYR A 104 0.35 -16.07 -0.97
C TYR A 104 -1.07 -16.46 -1.39
N VAL A 105 -1.38 -16.27 -2.68
CA VAL A 105 -2.60 -16.77 -3.30
C VAL A 105 -2.25 -17.52 -4.59
N GLY A 106 -2.37 -18.84 -4.55
CA GLY A 106 -2.13 -19.72 -5.69
C GLY A 106 -3.27 -19.73 -6.71
N ASN A 107 -3.00 -20.27 -7.90
CA ASN A 107 -3.97 -20.42 -8.99
C ASN A 107 -4.60 -19.09 -9.46
N LEU A 108 -3.94 -17.95 -9.20
CA LEU A 108 -4.38 -16.61 -9.57
C LEU A 108 -3.24 -15.84 -10.27
N GLY A 109 -2.99 -16.21 -11.52
CA GLY A 109 -2.00 -15.57 -12.39
C GLY A 109 -2.61 -14.56 -13.36
N ARG A 110 -2.05 -14.52 -14.58
CA ARG A 110 -2.55 -13.69 -15.66
C ARG A 110 -3.54 -14.47 -16.53
N PHE A 111 -4.74 -13.92 -16.67
CA PHE A 111 -5.77 -14.40 -17.58
C PHE A 111 -6.39 -13.25 -18.40
N MET A 112 -7.06 -13.61 -19.51
CA MET A 112 -7.58 -12.66 -20.51
C MET A 112 -9.10 -12.45 -20.44
N HIS A 113 -9.78 -13.09 -19.48
CA HIS A 113 -11.21 -12.90 -19.23
C HIS A 113 -11.44 -12.06 -17.96
N ARG A 114 -12.65 -11.56 -17.75
CA ARG A 114 -13.05 -10.93 -16.48
C ARG A 114 -13.43 -12.03 -15.49
N THR A 115 -13.08 -11.85 -14.22
CA THR A 115 -13.50 -12.75 -13.12
C THR A 115 -15.01 -12.71 -12.93
N ARG A 116 -15.72 -13.68 -13.50
CA ARG A 116 -17.20 -13.73 -13.47
C ARG A 116 -17.74 -15.09 -13.05
N THR A 117 -16.89 -16.11 -13.03
CA THR A 117 -17.29 -17.44 -12.59
C THR A 117 -17.20 -17.53 -11.07
N GLU A 118 -17.93 -18.47 -10.48
CA GLU A 118 -17.86 -18.77 -9.04
C GLU A 118 -16.43 -19.10 -8.60
N ALA A 119 -15.70 -19.83 -9.44
CA ALA A 119 -14.29 -20.16 -9.20
C ALA A 119 -13.38 -18.91 -9.22
N ASP A 120 -13.68 -17.92 -10.06
CA ASP A 120 -12.92 -16.67 -10.09
C ASP A 120 -13.22 -15.81 -8.85
N ILE A 121 -14.49 -15.71 -8.46
CA ILE A 121 -14.91 -14.98 -7.25
C ILE A 121 -14.25 -15.61 -6.02
N SER A 122 -14.26 -16.93 -5.91
CA SER A 122 -13.60 -17.64 -4.81
C SER A 122 -12.10 -17.33 -4.71
N ARG A 123 -11.42 -17.11 -5.85
CA ARG A 123 -10.01 -16.70 -5.85
C ARG A 123 -9.83 -15.25 -5.42
N LEU A 124 -10.77 -14.36 -5.75
CA LEU A 124 -10.75 -12.98 -5.28
C LEU A 124 -11.02 -12.90 -3.77
N ASP A 125 -11.94 -13.72 -3.26
CA ASP A 125 -12.17 -13.87 -1.81
C ASP A 125 -10.90 -14.32 -1.09
N ALA A 126 -10.17 -15.30 -1.65
CA ALA A 126 -8.89 -15.74 -1.10
C ALA A 126 -7.84 -14.60 -1.03
N VAL A 127 -7.85 -13.65 -1.98
CA VAL A 127 -7.00 -12.44 -1.90
C VAL A 127 -7.44 -11.54 -0.76
N VAL A 128 -8.75 -11.34 -0.58
CA VAL A 128 -9.29 -10.51 0.52
C VAL A 128 -8.94 -11.13 1.87
N GLU A 129 -9.15 -12.44 2.04
CA GLU A 129 -8.84 -13.18 3.27
C GLU A 129 -7.35 -13.10 3.61
N GLU A 130 -6.48 -13.35 2.64
CA GLU A 130 -5.03 -13.28 2.84
C GLU A 130 -4.56 -11.84 3.13
N THR A 131 -5.17 -10.85 2.48
CA THR A 131 -4.92 -9.44 2.78
C THR A 131 -5.32 -9.08 4.20
N ALA A 132 -6.50 -9.52 4.64
CA ALA A 132 -6.96 -9.29 6.00
C ALA A 132 -6.05 -9.97 7.04
N ARG A 133 -5.60 -11.20 6.78
CA ARG A 133 -4.65 -11.92 7.66
C ARG A 133 -3.35 -11.13 7.82
N VAL A 134 -2.70 -10.77 6.72
CA VAL A 134 -1.43 -10.01 6.74
C VAL A 134 -1.60 -8.66 7.44
N LEU A 135 -2.68 -7.92 7.16
CA LEU A 135 -2.94 -6.65 7.83
C LEU A 135 -3.21 -6.81 9.33
N ASN A 136 -3.82 -7.92 9.77
CA ASN A 136 -4.02 -8.19 11.19
C ASN A 136 -2.72 -8.49 11.91
N GLU A 137 -1.76 -9.18 11.27
CA GLU A 137 -0.43 -9.37 11.84
C GLU A 137 0.29 -8.03 12.06
N ILE A 138 0.19 -7.10 11.12
CA ILE A 138 0.72 -5.73 11.30
C ILE A 138 0.00 -5.00 12.45
N ARG A 139 -1.33 -5.15 12.57
CA ARG A 139 -2.07 -4.55 13.68
C ARG A 139 -1.66 -5.12 15.03
N ASP A 140 -1.38 -6.42 15.08
CA ASP A 140 -0.87 -7.08 16.29
C ASP A 140 0.52 -6.54 16.64
N GLU A 141 1.41 -6.36 15.65
CA GLU A 141 2.71 -5.69 15.86
C GLU A 141 2.55 -4.26 16.40
N ILE A 142 1.66 -3.46 15.80
CA ILE A 142 1.34 -2.11 16.29
C ILE A 142 0.77 -2.16 17.72
N ALA A 143 0.01 -3.19 18.08
CA ALA A 143 -0.52 -3.31 19.45
C ALA A 143 0.57 -3.54 20.50
N HIS A 144 1.73 -4.10 20.14
CA HIS A 144 2.86 -4.26 21.05
C HIS A 144 3.57 -2.93 21.34
N ASP A 145 3.58 -2.01 20.38
CA ASP A 145 4.12 -0.65 20.53
C ASP A 145 3.16 0.36 19.85
N PRO A 146 2.11 0.80 20.56
CA PRO A 146 1.00 1.53 19.97
C PRO A 146 1.45 2.88 19.41
N LEU A 147 0.71 3.36 18.41
CA LEU A 147 0.92 4.69 17.84
C LEU A 147 0.65 5.79 18.87
N SER A 148 1.44 6.86 18.81
CA SER A 148 1.30 8.02 19.72
C SER A 148 -0.05 8.71 19.61
N VAL A 149 -0.67 8.62 18.43
CA VAL A 149 -2.02 9.09 18.16
C VAL A 149 -2.70 8.13 17.18
N SER A 150 -4.01 7.92 17.31
CA SER A 150 -4.71 7.09 16.31
C SER A 150 -4.80 7.80 14.94
N PRO A 151 -4.65 7.08 13.81
CA PRO A 151 -4.84 7.68 12.48
C PRO A 151 -6.21 8.34 12.29
N ALA A 152 -7.25 7.81 12.95
CA ALA A 152 -8.59 8.38 12.92
C ALA A 152 -8.67 9.74 13.63
N ARG A 153 -8.03 9.88 14.79
CA ARG A 153 -7.94 11.15 15.52
C ARG A 153 -7.15 12.18 14.71
N LEU A 154 -6.03 11.77 14.13
CA LEU A 154 -5.20 12.66 13.32
C LEU A 154 -5.93 13.15 12.06
N LYS A 155 -6.76 12.28 11.44
CA LYS A 155 -7.67 12.67 10.36
C LYS A 155 -8.60 13.81 10.81
N GLU A 156 -9.28 13.66 11.94
CA GLU A 156 -10.23 14.65 12.46
C GLU A 156 -9.55 16.00 12.72
N VAL A 157 -8.39 15.99 13.37
CA VAL A 157 -7.60 17.21 13.64
C VAL A 157 -7.27 17.94 12.33
N ILE A 158 -6.82 17.20 11.32
CA ILE A 158 -6.45 17.76 10.02
C ILE A 158 -7.68 18.28 9.25
N GLU A 159 -8.80 17.54 9.24
CA GLU A 159 -10.05 17.98 8.57
C GLU A 159 -10.61 19.27 9.17
N ASN A 160 -10.53 19.42 10.49
CA ASN A 160 -11.02 20.60 11.18
C ASN A 160 -10.02 21.78 11.11
N GLY A 161 -8.72 21.48 11.05
CA GLY A 161 -7.65 22.48 11.07
C GLY A 161 -7.27 23.04 9.70
N VAL A 162 -7.58 22.34 8.59
CA VAL A 162 -7.19 22.75 7.23
C VAL A 162 -8.40 22.75 6.28
N PRO A 163 -9.09 23.89 6.13
CA PRO A 163 -10.28 24.01 5.28
C PRO A 163 -10.04 23.65 3.81
N GLU A 164 -8.83 23.88 3.28
CA GLU A 164 -8.48 23.64 1.87
C GLU A 164 -8.57 22.16 1.47
N ILE A 165 -8.64 21.24 2.44
CA ILE A 165 -8.92 19.83 2.18
C ILE A 165 -10.28 19.65 1.48
N GLN A 166 -11.25 20.50 1.79
CA GLN A 166 -12.59 20.46 1.16
C GLN A 166 -12.56 20.94 -0.31
N GLU A 167 -11.49 21.60 -0.72
CA GLU A 167 -11.30 22.08 -2.10
C GLU A 167 -10.54 21.05 -2.98
N VAL A 168 -10.12 19.92 -2.39
CA VAL A 168 -9.43 18.86 -3.13
C VAL A 168 -10.43 17.99 -3.87
N TYR A 169 -10.46 18.11 -5.19
CA TYR A 169 -11.38 17.36 -6.07
C TYR A 169 -11.02 15.89 -6.28
N SER A 170 -9.81 15.46 -5.90
CA SER A 170 -9.43 14.06 -6.02
C SER A 170 -10.15 13.21 -4.97
N PRO A 171 -10.54 11.96 -5.27
CA PRO A 171 -11.21 11.11 -4.29
C PRO A 171 -10.31 10.89 -3.07
N THR A 172 -10.92 10.79 -1.88
CA THR A 172 -10.21 10.57 -0.60
C THR A 172 -9.04 11.56 -0.40
N PRO A 173 -9.34 12.86 -0.19
CA PRO A 173 -8.32 13.89 -0.01
C PRO A 173 -7.42 13.63 1.20
N LEU A 174 -7.97 12.98 2.23
CA LEU A 174 -7.26 12.32 3.29
C LEU A 174 -7.42 10.81 3.15
N THR A 175 -6.31 10.11 2.95
CA THR A 175 -6.28 8.65 2.90
C THR A 175 -5.67 8.13 4.19
N VAL A 176 -6.49 7.49 5.02
CA VAL A 176 -6.05 6.86 6.27
C VAL A 176 -5.34 5.55 5.96
N GLN A 177 -4.25 5.30 6.67
CA GLN A 177 -3.39 4.12 6.59
C GLN A 177 -3.26 3.53 8.00
N LEU A 178 -2.68 2.34 8.14
CA LEU A 178 -2.51 1.70 9.47
C LEU A 178 -1.67 2.55 10.42
N THR A 179 -0.61 3.17 9.89
CA THR A 179 0.39 3.91 10.68
C THR A 179 0.37 5.41 10.40
N GLY A 180 -0.63 5.93 9.71
CA GLY A 180 -0.60 7.34 9.31
C GLY A 180 -1.64 7.76 8.29
N LEU A 181 -1.32 8.83 7.56
CA LEU A 181 -2.19 9.44 6.56
C LEU A 181 -1.40 9.95 5.36
N ARG A 182 -2.07 9.92 4.21
CA ARG A 182 -1.68 10.71 3.04
C ARG A 182 -2.66 11.85 2.84
N ILE A 183 -2.13 13.07 2.73
CA ILE A 183 -2.87 14.31 2.54
C ILE A 183 -2.60 14.83 1.13
N LYS A 184 -3.65 14.97 0.33
CA LYS A 184 -3.55 15.39 -1.08
C LYS A 184 -3.50 16.92 -1.24
N LEU A 185 -2.63 17.55 -0.45
CA LEU A 185 -2.29 18.97 -0.53
C LEU A 185 -0.78 19.12 -0.81
N PRO A 186 -0.35 20.19 -1.50
CA PRO A 186 1.06 20.43 -1.80
C PRO A 186 1.92 20.55 -0.53
N PHE A 187 2.97 19.72 -0.43
CA PHE A 187 3.87 19.64 0.71
C PHE A 187 4.52 20.99 1.03
N ASP A 188 5.14 21.61 0.03
CA ASP A 188 5.87 22.86 0.19
C ASP A 188 5.00 24.00 0.76
N ARG A 189 3.68 23.93 0.53
CA ARG A 189 2.73 24.95 0.98
C ARG A 189 2.12 24.65 2.35
N TYR A 190 1.86 23.38 2.66
CA TYR A 190 1.01 23.00 3.79
C TYR A 190 1.71 22.22 4.90
N HIS A 191 2.95 21.75 4.71
CA HIS A 191 3.62 20.90 5.70
C HIS A 191 3.81 21.56 7.07
N ASP A 192 4.18 22.85 7.12
CA ASP A 192 4.32 23.60 8.38
C ASP A 192 2.98 23.79 9.09
N THR A 193 1.93 24.14 8.33
CA THR A 193 0.58 24.25 8.86
C THR A 193 0.16 22.93 9.50
N ILE A 194 0.29 21.82 8.77
CA ILE A 194 -0.04 20.47 9.28
C ILE A 194 0.80 20.16 10.53
N ARG A 195 2.11 20.41 10.51
CA ARG A 195 3.00 20.16 11.64
C ARG A 195 2.55 20.88 12.91
N SER A 196 2.07 22.11 12.78
CA SER A 196 1.70 22.98 13.89
C SER A 196 0.31 22.72 14.49
N LEU A 197 -0.52 21.87 13.86
CA LEU A 197 -1.87 21.62 14.34
C LEU A 197 -1.84 20.97 15.73
N PRO A 198 -2.64 21.47 16.70
CA PRO A 198 -2.73 20.88 18.02
C PRO A 198 -3.53 19.57 17.99
N VAL A 199 -2.97 18.53 18.58
CA VAL A 199 -3.66 17.24 18.81
C VAL A 199 -4.31 17.24 20.19
N GLU A 200 -3.56 17.72 21.19
CA GLU A 200 -3.96 17.98 22.58
C GLU A 200 -3.27 19.25 23.11
N GLU A 201 -3.50 19.60 24.38
CA GLU A 201 -2.81 20.70 25.05
C GLU A 201 -1.29 20.50 24.97
N ASP A 202 -0.58 21.50 24.45
CA ASP A 202 0.88 21.51 24.25
C ASP A 202 1.48 20.39 23.36
N VAL A 203 0.65 19.60 22.65
CA VAL A 203 1.10 18.54 21.74
C VAL A 203 0.63 18.82 20.32
N THR A 204 1.57 18.84 19.38
CA THR A 204 1.29 19.06 17.95
C THR A 204 1.44 17.78 17.12
N ILE A 205 0.99 17.82 15.86
CA ILE A 205 1.25 16.73 14.90
C ILE A 205 2.76 16.50 14.72
N GLY A 206 3.58 17.56 14.75
CA GLY A 206 5.03 17.45 14.62
C GLY A 206 5.71 16.63 15.72
N ASP A 207 5.12 16.63 16.92
CA ASP A 207 5.63 15.86 18.06
C ASP A 207 5.31 14.37 17.87
N THR A 208 4.10 14.07 17.38
CA THR A 208 3.56 12.70 17.28
C THR A 208 3.85 11.99 15.96
N ALA A 209 4.28 12.69 14.91
CA ALA A 209 4.44 12.11 13.58
C ALA A 209 5.64 12.68 12.79
N TRP A 210 6.19 11.87 11.88
CA TRP A 210 7.06 12.34 10.81
C TRP A 210 6.22 12.86 9.64
N ILE A 211 6.62 14.00 9.10
CA ILE A 211 5.94 14.64 7.96
C ILE A 211 6.96 14.76 6.84
N SER A 212 6.65 14.14 5.69
CA SER A 212 7.55 14.05 4.53
C SER A 212 6.79 14.23 3.21
N PRO A 213 7.47 14.64 2.13
CA PRO A 213 6.85 14.68 0.82
C PRO A 213 6.61 13.26 0.32
N SER A 214 5.43 13.00 -0.24
CA SER A 214 5.16 11.71 -0.89
C SER A 214 5.85 11.64 -2.25
N ARG A 215 6.17 10.43 -2.71
CA ARG A 215 6.71 10.14 -4.03
C ARG A 215 5.65 9.98 -5.10
N MET A 216 4.38 9.83 -4.71
CA MET A 216 3.29 9.70 -5.69
C MET A 216 3.08 11.00 -6.47
N ARG A 217 3.09 12.11 -5.75
CA ARG A 217 3.01 13.52 -6.17
C ARG A 217 3.55 14.35 -5.02
N ASP A 218 3.59 15.67 -5.18
CA ASP A 218 3.90 16.68 -4.14
C ASP A 218 2.95 16.67 -2.92
N TYR A 219 2.23 15.59 -2.68
CA TYR A 219 1.39 15.37 -1.50
C TYR A 219 2.20 15.22 -0.23
N ILE A 220 1.51 15.29 0.91
CA ILE A 220 2.12 15.12 2.23
C ILE A 220 1.86 13.70 2.73
N LEU A 221 2.91 13.06 3.22
CA LEU A 221 2.84 11.81 3.96
C LEU A 221 3.10 12.09 5.43
N VAL A 222 2.17 11.64 6.28
CA VAL A 222 2.26 11.74 7.74
C VAL A 222 2.35 10.32 8.30
N GLN A 223 3.47 9.99 8.93
CA GLN A 223 3.72 8.70 9.55
C GLN A 223 3.78 8.88 11.07
N ILE A 224 2.86 8.25 11.78
CA ILE A 224 2.73 8.41 13.22
C ILE A 224 3.83 7.61 13.91
N LYS A 225 4.51 8.25 14.85
CA LYS A 225 5.56 7.62 15.64
C LYS A 225 4.93 6.69 16.68
N PRO A 226 5.57 5.56 17.00
CA PRO A 226 5.14 4.72 18.11
C PRO A 226 5.37 5.39 19.47
N PHE A 227 4.69 4.91 20.49
CA PHE A 227 4.83 5.37 21.88
C PHE A 227 6.27 5.26 22.39
N SER A 228 6.98 4.20 22.02
CA SER A 228 8.38 4.01 22.42
C SER A 228 9.32 5.16 22.01
N GLU A 229 8.96 5.93 20.97
CA GLU A 229 9.75 7.05 20.47
C GLU A 229 9.33 8.40 21.04
N THR A 230 8.03 8.61 21.24
CA THR A 230 7.50 9.92 21.68
C THR A 230 7.26 10.00 23.18
N HIS A 231 7.00 8.87 23.83
CA HIS A 231 6.43 8.77 25.17
C HIS A 231 5.09 9.52 25.34
N ILE A 232 4.36 9.73 24.24
CA ILE A 232 3.06 10.41 24.18
C ILE A 232 1.99 9.40 23.73
N VAL A 233 0.81 9.42 24.35
CA VAL A 233 -0.38 8.68 23.91
C VAL A 233 -1.59 9.59 24.01
N VAL A 234 -2.18 9.92 22.86
CA VAL A 234 -3.31 10.87 22.71
C VAL A 234 -4.34 10.43 21.65
#